data_AF-A0A7W6S048-F1
#
_entry.id   AF-A0A7W6S048-F1
#
_cell.length_a   1.000
_cell.length_b   1.000
_cell.length_c   1.000
_cell.angle_alpha   90.00
_cell.angle_beta   90.00
_cell.angle_gamma   90.00
#
_symmetry.space_group_name_H-M   'P 1'
#
loop_
_entity.id
_entity.type
_entity.pdbx_description
1 polymer ?
#
loop_
_entity_poly.entity_id
_entity_poly.type
_entity_poly.pdbx_seq_one_letter_code
_entity_poly.pdbx_strand_id
1 'polypeptide(L)'
;MTHTPTSYHAYNLFTLTMESRYGSRWREAVAPETIAVMADEIALGFGGVAETPTSTLTGGSAPTVWRLPDGSRVRTGHFGLKMELEDEDHLAAG
;
A
#
# COMPACT_ATOMS: atom_id res chain seq x y z
N MET A 1 -14.85 -12.15 -18.63
CA MET A 1 -13.65 -12.16 -17.76
C MET A 1 -13.81 -11.00 -16.80
N THR A 2 -14.12 -11.27 -15.55
CA THR A 2 -14.09 -10.24 -14.50
C THR A 2 -12.62 -9.91 -14.26
N HIS A 3 -12.19 -8.71 -14.66
CA HIS A 3 -10.83 -8.24 -14.42
C HIS A 3 -10.67 -7.98 -12.92
N THR A 4 -10.16 -8.97 -12.19
CA THR A 4 -9.92 -8.83 -10.75
C THR A 4 -8.85 -7.76 -10.52
N PRO A 5 -9.10 -6.77 -9.64
CA PRO A 5 -8.10 -5.76 -9.31
C PRO A 5 -6.82 -6.38 -8.74
N THR A 6 -5.66 -5.85 -9.15
CA THR A 6 -4.34 -6.36 -8.75
C THR A 6 -3.53 -5.31 -8.00
N SER A 7 -2.41 -5.73 -7.39
CA SER A 7 -1.47 -4.84 -6.69
C SER A 7 -0.95 -3.71 -7.58
N TYR A 8 -0.73 -3.98 -8.88
CA TYR A 8 -0.37 -2.98 -9.88
C TYR A 8 -1.44 -1.91 -10.07
N HIS A 9 -2.71 -2.32 -10.13
CA HIS A 9 -3.81 -1.37 -10.28
C HIS A 9 -3.93 -0.48 -9.04
N ALA A 10 -3.77 -1.03 -7.84
CA ALA A 10 -3.78 -0.28 -6.59
C ALA A 10 -2.60 0.72 -6.52
N TYR A 11 -1.39 0.28 -6.85
CA TYR A 11 -0.20 1.13 -6.88
C TYR A 11 -0.31 2.29 -7.87
N ASN A 12 -0.81 2.00 -9.08
CA ASN A 12 -1.02 3.03 -10.10
C ASN A 12 -2.05 4.06 -9.66
N LEU A 13 -3.19 3.61 -9.10
CA LEU A 13 -4.20 4.55 -8.61
C LEU A 13 -3.68 5.41 -7.46
N PHE A 14 -2.97 4.82 -6.51
CA PHE A 14 -2.35 5.56 -5.42
C PHE A 14 -1.40 6.65 -5.95
N THR A 15 -0.50 6.28 -6.87
CA THR A 15 0.48 7.22 -7.44
C THR A 15 -0.23 8.37 -8.17
N LEU A 16 -1.18 8.07 -9.07
CA LEU A 16 -1.96 9.07 -9.79
C LEU A 16 -2.77 9.97 -8.85
N THR A 17 -3.33 9.40 -7.78
CA THR A 17 -4.10 10.16 -6.79
C THR A 17 -3.21 11.16 -6.06
N MET A 18 -2.04 10.73 -5.60
CA MET A 18 -1.09 11.59 -4.89
C MET A 18 -0.54 12.69 -5.80
N GLU A 19 -0.15 12.34 -7.03
CA GLU A 19 0.35 13.30 -8.01
C GLU A 19 -0.72 14.31 -8.43
N SER A 20 -1.96 13.88 -8.63
CA SER A 20 -3.06 14.76 -9.02
C SER A 20 -3.46 15.73 -7.91
N ARG A 21 -3.37 15.33 -6.64
CA ARG A 21 -3.79 16.17 -5.50
C ARG A 21 -2.69 17.10 -5.01
N TYR A 22 -1.44 16.61 -5.00
CA TYR A 22 -0.33 17.28 -4.30
C TYR A 22 0.88 17.56 -5.21
N GLY A 23 0.81 17.20 -6.49
CA GLY A 23 1.90 17.35 -7.46
C GLY A 23 2.95 16.25 -7.39
N SER A 24 3.88 16.24 -8.34
CA SER A 24 4.89 15.17 -8.48
C SER A 24 5.88 15.05 -7.31
N ARG A 25 6.02 16.10 -6.48
CA ARG A 25 6.88 16.13 -5.30
C ARG A 25 6.14 15.87 -3.99
N TRP A 26 4.97 15.24 -4.06
CA TRP A 26 4.11 14.97 -2.90
C TRP A 26 4.84 14.27 -1.74
N ARG A 27 5.84 13.42 -2.03
CA ARG A 27 6.64 12.72 -1.00
C ARG A 27 7.38 13.67 -0.05
N GLU A 28 7.71 14.88 -0.50
CA GLU A 28 8.42 15.88 0.30
C GLU A 28 7.47 16.90 0.94
N ALA A 29 6.27 17.06 0.37
CA ALA A 29 5.32 18.11 0.72
C ALA A 29 4.16 17.64 1.61
N VAL A 30 3.86 16.34 1.61
CA VAL A 30 2.72 15.75 2.33
C VAL A 30 3.20 15.06 3.60
N ALA A 31 2.49 15.28 4.70
CA ALA A 31 2.79 14.63 5.96
C ALA A 31 2.74 13.08 5.81
N PRO A 32 3.71 12.34 6.37
CA PRO A 32 3.78 10.88 6.26
C PRO A 32 2.51 10.14 6.68
N GLU A 33 1.80 10.65 7.67
CA GLU A 33 0.55 10.09 8.18
C GLU A 33 -0.57 10.20 7.13
N THR A 34 -0.62 11.31 6.39
CA THR A 34 -1.59 11.50 5.29
C THR A 34 -1.29 10.55 4.14
N ILE A 35 -0.01 10.31 3.85
CA ILE A 35 0.43 9.35 2.84
C ILE A 35 -0.02 7.93 3.22
N ALA A 36 0.17 7.53 4.48
CA ALA A 36 -0.22 6.21 4.98
C ALA A 36 -1.75 6.01 4.92
N VAL A 37 -2.52 6.98 5.40
CA VAL A 37 -3.99 6.94 5.35
C VAL A 37 -4.48 6.80 3.91
N MET A 38 -3.92 7.57 2.97
CA MET A 38 -4.30 7.45 1.55
C MET A 38 -3.96 6.06 0.99
N ALA A 39 -2.81 5.50 1.35
CA ALA A 39 -2.42 4.17 0.91
C ALA A 39 -3.37 3.08 1.45
N ASP A 40 -3.78 3.18 2.72
CA ASP A 40 -4.76 2.28 3.34
C ASP A 40 -6.14 2.39 2.69
N GLU A 41 -6.62 3.61 2.42
CA GLU A 41 -7.88 3.85 1.72
C GLU A 41 -7.90 3.18 0.33
N ILE A 42 -6.79 3.26 -0.41
CA ILE A 42 -6.66 2.60 -1.71
C ILE A 42 -6.67 1.08 -1.54
N ALA A 43 -5.90 0.52 -0.61
CA ALA A 43 -5.88 -0.93 -0.37
C ALA A 43 -7.28 -1.46 0.00
N LEU A 44 -8.01 -0.75 0.86
CA LEU A 44 -9.41 -1.06 1.23
C LEU A 44 -10.36 -0.94 0.03
N GLY A 45 -10.24 0.12 -0.77
CA GLY A 45 -11.05 0.33 -1.98
C GLY A 45 -10.87 -0.76 -3.05
N PHE A 46 -9.72 -1.42 -3.04
CA PHE A 46 -9.41 -2.59 -3.88
C PHE A 46 -9.88 -3.93 -3.27
N GLY A 47 -10.55 -3.90 -2.12
CA GLY A 47 -11.00 -5.11 -1.42
C GLY A 47 -9.89 -5.83 -0.66
N GLY A 48 -8.83 -5.12 -0.30
CA GLY A 48 -7.72 -5.68 0.47
C GLY A 48 -8.13 -6.13 1.86
N VAL A 49 -7.61 -7.29 2.28
CA VAL A 49 -7.74 -7.83 3.63
C VAL A 49 -6.38 -7.73 4.33
N ALA A 50 -6.32 -7.07 5.48
CA ALA A 50 -5.08 -6.93 6.25
C ALA A 50 -4.59 -8.29 6.78
N GLU A 51 -3.32 -8.62 6.55
CA GLU A 51 -2.69 -9.87 6.99
C GLU A 51 -1.89 -9.72 8.28
N THR A 52 -1.40 -8.51 8.58
CA THR A 52 -0.62 -8.20 9.79
C THR A 52 -1.42 -7.24 10.68
N PRO A 53 -1.44 -7.42 12.02
CA PRO A 53 -2.30 -6.63 12.88
C PRO A 53 -1.82 -5.19 13.00
N THR A 54 -2.74 -4.27 12.69
CA THR A 54 -2.61 -2.82 12.85
C THR A 54 -2.71 -2.47 14.34
N SER A 55 -1.60 -2.48 15.09
CA SER A 55 -1.48 -1.77 16.37
C SER A 55 -0.05 -1.80 16.91
N THR A 56 0.71 -0.73 16.67
CA THR A 56 1.60 -0.25 17.73
C THR A 56 0.79 0.74 18.57
N LEU A 57 0.86 0.62 19.90
CA LEU A 57 0.19 1.46 20.92
C LEU A 57 0.50 2.97 20.83
N THR A 58 1.22 3.40 19.80
CA THR A 58 1.60 4.76 19.48
C THR A 58 1.12 5.03 18.05
N GLY A 59 -0.03 5.70 17.93
CA GLY A 59 -0.81 5.80 16.70
C GLY A 59 -0.01 5.96 15.39
N GLY A 60 -0.37 5.13 14.40
CA GLY A 60 -0.28 5.49 12.98
C GLY A 60 0.95 5.06 12.17
N SER A 61 1.95 4.39 12.75
CA SER A 61 3.26 4.25 12.08
C SER A 61 3.67 2.84 11.59
N ALA A 62 2.91 1.78 11.88
CA ALA A 62 3.31 0.43 11.49
C ALA A 62 2.87 0.12 10.04
N PRO A 63 3.77 -0.38 9.16
CA PRO A 63 3.38 -0.81 7.83
C PRO A 63 2.34 -1.95 7.89
N THR A 64 1.31 -1.88 7.05
CA THR A 64 0.27 -2.92 6.97
C THR A 64 0.40 -3.67 5.66
N VAL A 65 0.42 -5.01 5.70
CA VAL A 65 0.35 -5.87 4.51
C VAL A 65 -1.10 -6.24 4.24
N TRP A 66 -1.54 -6.08 3.00
CA TRP A 66 -2.89 -6.36 2.53
C TRP A 66 -2.85 -7.42 1.43
N ARG A 67 -3.71 -8.43 1.53
CA ARG A 67 -3.99 -9.38 0.45
C ARG A 67 -5.17 -8.89 -0.38
N LEU A 68 -4.98 -8.73 -1.68
CA LEU A 68 -6.00 -8.31 -2.64
C LEU A 68 -6.80 -9.51 -3.20
N PRO A 69 -7.95 -9.29 -3.86
CA PRO A 69 -8.82 -10.37 -4.33
C PRO A 69 -8.19 -11.29 -5.38
N ASP A 70 -7.17 -10.83 -6.12
CA ASP A 70 -6.41 -11.65 -7.06
C ASP A 70 -5.31 -12.50 -6.40
N GLY A 71 -5.13 -12.36 -5.08
CA GLY A 71 -4.08 -13.01 -4.29
C GLY A 71 -2.79 -12.21 -4.19
N SER A 72 -2.61 -11.14 -4.97
CA SER A 72 -1.44 -10.26 -4.88
C SER A 72 -1.44 -9.48 -3.56
N ARG A 73 -0.27 -8.94 -3.20
CA ARG A 73 -0.09 -8.22 -1.94
C ARG A 73 0.41 -6.80 -2.15
N VAL A 74 -0.02 -5.92 -1.26
CA VAL A 74 0.51 -4.57 -1.14
C VAL A 74 0.87 -4.29 0.31
N ARG A 75 1.88 -3.45 0.52
CA ARG A 75 2.26 -2.92 1.82
C ARG A 75 2.03 -1.42 1.85
N THR A 76 1.35 -0.94 2.87
CA THR A 76 1.06 0.47 3.08
C THR A 76 1.82 1.01 4.29
N GLY A 77 2.04 2.32 4.34
CA GLY A 77 2.67 3.00 5.47
C GLY A 77 3.08 4.42 5.10
N HIS A 78 3.93 5.05 5.92
CA HIS A 78 4.43 6.42 5.67
C HIS A 78 5.10 6.62 4.30
N PHE A 79 5.60 5.54 3.69
CA PHE A 79 6.19 5.56 2.36
C PHE A 79 5.16 5.52 1.21
N GLY A 80 3.87 5.37 1.53
CA GLY A 80 2.76 5.19 0.60
C GLY A 80 2.41 3.73 0.44
N LEU A 81 2.06 3.36 -0.79
CA LEU A 81 1.75 1.99 -1.18
C LEU A 81 2.93 1.40 -1.95
N LYS A 82 3.35 0.19 -1.59
CA LYS A 82 4.32 -0.63 -2.33
C LYS A 82 3.69 -1.97 -2.69
N MET A 83 4.04 -2.52 -3.85
CA MET A 83 3.68 -3.89 -4.21
C MET A 83 4.70 -4.83 -3.55
N GLU A 84 4.23 -5.90 -2.93
CA GLU A 84 5.10 -7.00 -2.50
C GLU A 84 5.22 -7.94 -3.70
N LEU A 85 6.39 -7.96 -4.34
CA LEU A 85 6.72 -8.95 -5.36
C LEU A 85 7.11 -10.24 -4.62
N GLU A 86 6.67 -11.40 -5.09
CA GLU A 86 6.82 -12.71 -4.41
C GLU A 86 8.29 -13.20 -4.24
N ASP A 87 9.30 -12.34 -4.31
CA ASP A 87 10.73 -12.69 -4.37
C ASP A 87 11.59 -12.14 -3.20
N GLU A 88 11.05 -11.98 -1.99
CA GLU A 88 11.86 -11.64 -0.79
C GLU A 88 11.84 -12.70 0.33
N ASP A 89 11.43 -13.95 0.04
CA ASP A 89 11.53 -15.08 0.99
C ASP A 89 12.53 -16.18 0.55
N HIS A 90 13.30 -15.99 -0.53
CA HIS A 90 14.26 -17.01 -1.04
C HIS A 90 15.75 -16.67 -0.92
N LEU A 91 16.13 -15.55 -0.30
CA LEU A 91 17.54 -15.13 -0.17
C LEU A 91 18.09 -15.12 1.27
N ALA A 92 17.33 -15.59 2.26
CA ALA A 92 17.77 -15.69 3.66
C ALA A 92 18.11 -17.12 4.12
N ALA A 93 18.26 -18.07 3.18
CA ALA A 93 18.73 -19.43 3.44
C ALA A 93 19.79 -19.82 2.41
N GLY A 94 21.03 -19.40 2.64
CA GLY A 94 22.20 -19.76 1.85
C GLY A 94 23.49 -19.33 2.51
#